data_AF-A0A2P5A4T5-F1
#
_entry.id   AF-A0A2P5A4T5-F1
#
_cell.length_a   1.000
_cell.length_b   1.000
_cell.length_c   1.000
_cell.angle_alpha   90.00
_cell.angle_beta   90.00
_cell.angle_gamma   90.00
#
_symmetry.space_group_name_H-M   'P 1'
#
loop_
_entity.id
_entity.type
_entity.pdbx_description
1 polymer ?
#
loop_
_entity_poly.entity_id
_entity_poly.type
_entity_poly.pdbx_seq_one_letter_code
_entity_poly.pdbx_strand_id
1 'polypeptide(L)'
;MLGYGWAGLFRTYLVDSPYMWWPQNLVQVSLFRALHEREKRPKGGHTRLQFFLLVFISSFAYYTIPAYLFPSITAISVVCLIWKKSITAQQIGSGLKGLGVGSFGFDWSTVAGFLGSPLATPGFAIINILVGFFIFVYVINPIAYWSNWYDAKKFPIFSSHTFDKTGQPYNISRVLNEKTFDLDREAHNSYSKLYVSVFFAFTYGVSFATLMATISHVALFHGKSILELWKRTVSSQVGDNKPQDVHTRLMKKNYAEVPQWWFHLILVLTFALSVFACEGFGKQLQLPWWGLLLACGIAFFFTLPIGIIQATTNMQPGLNVITELVIGYIYPGRPLANVSFKTYGYISMTQALMFLGDFKLGHYMKIPPKSMFLVQLVGTIIGSSVYFGTAWWLLSTVDHICDTTMLADGSPWTCPGDDVFYSASIIWGVVGPLRMFTKQGNYPEMNWFFLIGFLAPVPVWLLSRRFPNQKWIKLINMPIIIGATGNMPPARSVNFITWGAVGIFFNFYVYRRYKGWWARHNYILSAALDAGVAFMAVLLYFTLQSKDIFGPTWWGLESDDHCPLAKCPTAPGIQVKGCPVIS
;
A
#
# COMPACT_ATOMS: atom_id res chain seq x y z
N MET A 1 -13.83 10.67 -6.32
CA MET A 1 -14.67 10.98 -7.51
C MET A 1 -13.87 11.47 -8.71
N LEU A 2 -12.87 12.34 -8.54
CA LEU A 2 -12.05 12.85 -9.65
C LEU A 2 -11.45 11.74 -10.54
N GLY A 3 -10.95 10.65 -9.93
CA GLY A 3 -10.50 9.45 -10.66
C GLY A 3 -11.57 8.70 -11.47
N TYR A 4 -12.84 8.80 -11.06
CA TYR A 4 -13.94 8.17 -11.82
C TYR A 4 -14.07 8.83 -13.19
N GLY A 5 -13.78 10.13 -13.27
CA GLY A 5 -13.92 10.91 -14.50
C GLY A 5 -13.10 10.39 -15.68
N TRP A 6 -11.89 9.90 -15.45
CA TRP A 6 -11.07 9.29 -16.51
C TRP A 6 -11.05 7.76 -16.50
N ALA A 7 -11.56 7.10 -15.46
CA ALA A 7 -11.71 5.66 -15.44
C ALA A 7 -12.51 5.14 -16.65
N GLY A 8 -13.52 5.90 -17.11
CA GLY A 8 -14.32 5.55 -18.30
C GLY A 8 -13.51 5.33 -19.58
N LEU A 9 -12.37 6.02 -19.73
CA LEU A 9 -11.46 5.89 -20.87
C LEU A 9 -10.64 4.60 -20.83
N PHE A 10 -10.39 4.08 -19.63
CA PHE A 10 -9.59 2.87 -19.42
C PHE A 10 -10.42 1.57 -19.34
N ARG A 11 -11.75 1.67 -19.30
CA ARG A 11 -12.67 0.53 -19.19
C ARG A 11 -12.44 -0.53 -20.29
N THR A 12 -12.27 -0.10 -21.53
CA THR A 12 -12.03 -1.01 -22.66
C THR A 12 -10.73 -1.83 -22.49
N TYR A 13 -9.71 -1.25 -21.85
CA TYR A 13 -8.42 -1.90 -21.66
C TYR A 13 -8.40 -2.80 -20.41
N LEU A 14 -8.97 -2.32 -19.30
CA LEU A 14 -8.82 -2.95 -17.99
C LEU A 14 -10.01 -3.81 -17.56
N VAL A 15 -11.19 -3.64 -18.18
CA VAL A 15 -12.42 -4.38 -17.83
C VAL A 15 -12.79 -5.38 -18.91
N ASP A 16 -12.87 -4.94 -20.18
CA ASP A 16 -13.32 -5.79 -21.28
C ASP A 16 -12.27 -6.85 -21.69
N SER A 17 -11.00 -6.64 -21.31
CA SER A 17 -9.93 -7.60 -21.60
C SER A 17 -10.02 -8.85 -20.72
N PRO A 18 -9.97 -10.07 -21.28
CA PRO A 18 -9.96 -11.31 -20.50
C PRO A 18 -8.65 -11.53 -19.74
N TYR A 19 -7.54 -10.92 -20.20
CA TYR A 19 -6.24 -11.03 -19.54
C TYR A 19 -6.18 -10.25 -18.21
N MET A 20 -7.07 -9.27 -18.04
CA MET A 20 -7.22 -8.46 -16.83
C MET A 20 -8.30 -9.08 -15.96
N TRP A 21 -7.89 -9.90 -14.99
CA TRP A 21 -8.79 -10.79 -14.25
C TRP A 21 -9.09 -10.32 -12.82
N TRP A 22 -8.33 -9.34 -12.31
CA TRP A 22 -8.56 -8.68 -11.02
C TRP A 22 -8.72 -9.67 -9.86
N PRO A 23 -7.62 -10.24 -9.33
CA PRO A 23 -7.68 -11.35 -8.39
C PRO A 23 -8.51 -11.07 -7.13
N GLN A 24 -8.43 -9.86 -6.55
CA GLN A 24 -9.24 -9.46 -5.41
C GLN A 24 -10.75 -9.56 -5.68
N ASN A 25 -11.20 -9.26 -6.89
CA ASN A 25 -12.63 -9.32 -7.23
C ASN A 25 -13.15 -10.76 -7.20
N LEU A 26 -12.32 -11.77 -7.46
CA LEU A 26 -12.74 -13.16 -7.41
C LEU A 26 -13.15 -13.61 -6.00
N VAL A 27 -12.56 -12.98 -4.97
CA VAL A 27 -12.95 -13.17 -3.57
C VAL A 27 -14.39 -12.71 -3.37
N GLN A 28 -14.72 -11.50 -3.82
CA GLN A 28 -16.07 -10.95 -3.73
C GLN A 28 -17.08 -11.72 -4.59
N VAL A 29 -16.71 -12.11 -5.82
CA VAL A 29 -17.57 -12.94 -6.69
C VAL A 29 -17.90 -14.26 -6.00
N SER A 30 -16.90 -14.91 -5.38
CA SER A 30 -17.09 -16.18 -4.69
C SER A 30 -17.98 -16.05 -3.47
N LEU A 31 -17.85 -14.95 -2.71
CA LEU A 31 -18.75 -14.62 -1.60
C LEU A 31 -20.19 -14.39 -2.07
N PHE A 32 -20.41 -13.51 -3.05
CA PHE A 32 -21.75 -13.20 -3.53
C PHE A 32 -22.45 -14.42 -4.14
N ARG A 33 -21.71 -15.25 -4.88
CA ARG A 33 -22.23 -16.53 -5.38
C ARG A 33 -22.57 -17.50 -4.26
N ALA A 34 -21.76 -17.58 -3.21
CA ALA A 34 -22.05 -18.42 -2.04
C ALA A 34 -23.34 -17.98 -1.31
N LEU A 35 -23.65 -16.68 -1.32
CA LEU A 35 -24.86 -16.12 -0.69
C LEU A 35 -26.13 -16.30 -1.56
N HIS A 36 -26.02 -16.16 -2.88
CA HIS A 36 -27.19 -16.13 -3.78
C HIS A 36 -27.49 -17.47 -4.47
N GLU A 37 -26.48 -18.30 -4.75
CA GLU A 37 -26.69 -19.56 -5.45
C GLU A 37 -27.21 -20.63 -4.49
N ARG A 38 -28.35 -21.25 -4.85
CA ARG A 38 -28.87 -22.40 -4.11
C ARG A 38 -27.99 -23.62 -4.38
N GLU A 39 -27.18 -23.99 -3.39
CA GLU A 39 -26.28 -25.13 -3.46
C GLU A 39 -26.85 -26.35 -2.72
N LYS A 40 -26.86 -27.52 -3.38
CA LYS A 40 -27.17 -28.79 -2.70
C LYS A 40 -25.98 -29.20 -1.85
N ARG A 41 -26.22 -29.57 -0.59
CA ARG A 41 -25.17 -30.00 0.33
C ARG A 41 -24.47 -31.27 -0.20
N PRO A 42 -23.14 -31.25 -0.38
CA PRO A 42 -22.40 -32.45 -0.77
C PRO A 42 -22.41 -33.48 0.37
N LYS A 43 -22.47 -34.78 0.04
CA LYS A 43 -22.37 -35.87 1.03
C LYS A 43 -21.03 -35.76 1.78
N GLY A 44 -21.07 -35.65 3.11
CA GLY A 44 -19.88 -35.53 3.96
C GLY A 44 -19.22 -34.14 3.98
N GLY A 45 -19.83 -33.10 3.42
CA GLY A 45 -19.27 -31.75 3.39
C GLY A 45 -20.25 -30.64 3.78
N HIS A 46 -19.74 -29.41 3.78
CA HIS A 46 -20.50 -28.18 4.01
C HIS A 46 -20.86 -27.51 2.69
N THR A 47 -21.94 -26.73 2.69
CA THR A 47 -22.17 -25.77 1.60
C THR A 47 -21.16 -24.62 1.70
N ARG A 48 -20.98 -23.89 0.61
CA ARG A 48 -20.11 -22.69 0.58
C ARG A 48 -20.51 -21.66 1.65
N LEU A 49 -21.82 -21.45 1.85
CA LEU A 49 -22.35 -20.56 2.88
C LEU A 49 -22.12 -21.07 4.30
N GLN A 50 -22.35 -22.38 4.55
CA GLN A 50 -22.08 -22.96 5.88
C GLN A 50 -20.60 -22.86 6.24
N PHE A 51 -19.72 -23.11 5.27
CA PHE A 51 -18.28 -22.93 5.45
C PHE A 51 -17.92 -21.48 5.74
N PHE A 52 -18.49 -20.52 4.99
CA PHE A 52 -18.32 -19.09 5.25
C PHE A 52 -18.71 -18.72 6.68
N LEU A 53 -19.90 -19.11 7.14
CA LEU A 53 -20.39 -18.78 8.48
C LEU A 53 -19.54 -19.39 9.58
N LEU A 54 -19.10 -20.64 9.42
CA LEU A 54 -18.21 -21.31 10.39
C LEU A 54 -16.90 -20.53 10.52
N VAL A 55 -16.23 -20.25 9.40
CA VAL A 55 -14.96 -19.51 9.41
C VAL A 55 -15.15 -18.08 9.93
N PHE A 56 -16.24 -17.42 9.54
CA PHE A 56 -16.57 -16.07 10.00
C PHE A 56 -16.70 -16.01 11.52
N ILE A 57 -17.47 -16.92 12.12
CA ILE A 57 -17.64 -16.99 13.58
C ILE A 57 -16.33 -17.34 14.28
N SER A 58 -15.55 -18.30 13.73
CA SER A 58 -14.24 -18.65 14.29
C SER A 58 -13.26 -17.49 14.23
N SER A 59 -13.21 -16.75 13.12
CA SER A 59 -12.35 -15.58 12.95
C SER A 59 -12.77 -14.43 13.85
N PHE A 60 -14.08 -14.17 13.95
CA PHE A 60 -14.66 -13.18 14.85
C PHE A 60 -14.29 -13.47 16.30
N ALA A 61 -14.49 -14.71 16.77
CA ALA A 61 -14.14 -15.12 18.13
C ALA A 61 -12.62 -15.04 18.36
N TYR A 62 -11.82 -15.55 17.42
CA TYR A 62 -10.37 -15.58 17.53
C TYR A 62 -9.76 -14.18 17.60
N TYR A 63 -10.28 -13.20 16.84
CA TYR A 63 -9.73 -11.84 16.82
C TYR A 63 -9.79 -11.12 18.17
N THR A 64 -10.66 -11.55 19.09
CA THR A 64 -10.65 -11.10 20.49
C THR A 64 -9.29 -11.31 21.18
N ILE A 65 -8.57 -12.37 20.80
CA ILE A 65 -7.27 -12.68 21.38
C ILE A 65 -6.22 -11.63 20.97
N PRO A 66 -5.84 -11.48 19.68
CA PRO A 66 -4.83 -10.51 19.27
C PRO A 66 -5.27 -9.05 19.44
N ALA A 67 -6.56 -8.74 19.53
CA ALA A 67 -6.99 -7.35 19.62
C ALA A 67 -7.24 -6.85 21.05
N TYR A 68 -7.38 -7.74 22.05
CA TYR A 68 -7.73 -7.35 23.42
C TYR A 68 -7.01 -8.17 24.50
N LEU A 69 -6.97 -9.50 24.38
CA LEU A 69 -6.40 -10.34 25.44
C LEU A 69 -4.86 -10.46 25.35
N PHE A 70 -4.31 -10.57 24.14
CA PHE A 70 -2.90 -10.80 23.87
C PHE A 70 -2.40 -10.11 22.57
N PRO A 71 -2.36 -8.77 22.51
CA PRO A 71 -1.78 -8.02 21.40
C PRO A 71 -0.40 -8.45 20.90
N SER A 72 0.53 -8.87 21.77
CA SER A 72 1.89 -9.24 21.33
C SER A 72 1.93 -10.48 20.42
N ILE A 73 0.85 -11.26 20.32
CA ILE A 73 0.75 -12.40 19.38
C ILE A 73 0.77 -11.96 17.91
N THR A 74 0.55 -10.65 17.66
CA THR A 74 0.69 -10.02 16.34
C THR A 74 2.14 -9.97 15.86
N ALA A 75 3.10 -9.98 16.78
CA ALA A 75 4.52 -10.00 16.46
C ALA A 75 5.36 -10.69 17.56
N ILE A 76 5.48 -12.02 17.51
CA ILE A 76 6.37 -12.76 18.41
C ILE A 76 7.74 -12.93 17.74
N SER A 77 8.77 -12.33 18.32
CA SER A 77 10.16 -12.44 17.84
C SER A 77 10.95 -13.46 18.67
N VAL A 78 11.11 -14.69 18.16
CA VAL A 78 11.77 -15.79 18.89
C VAL A 78 13.22 -15.45 19.27
N VAL A 79 13.93 -14.77 18.37
CA VAL A 79 15.32 -14.35 18.59
C VAL A 79 15.44 -13.38 19.78
N CYS A 80 14.48 -12.47 19.96
CA CYS A 80 14.51 -11.53 21.08
C CYS A 80 14.19 -12.19 22.42
N LEU A 81 13.37 -13.25 22.43
CA LEU A 81 13.09 -14.03 23.63
C LEU A 81 14.34 -14.79 24.13
N ILE A 82 15.19 -15.25 23.21
CA ILE A 82 16.44 -15.95 23.52
C ILE A 82 17.56 -14.95 23.87
N TRP A 83 17.77 -13.90 23.06
CA TRP A 83 18.86 -12.93 23.23
C TRP A 83 18.38 -11.56 23.70
N LYS A 84 18.01 -11.47 24.98
CA LYS A 84 17.44 -10.25 25.58
C LYS A 84 18.40 -9.07 25.75
N LYS A 85 19.71 -9.28 25.70
CA LYS A 85 20.74 -8.24 25.97
C LYS A 85 21.51 -7.77 24.75
N SER A 86 21.36 -8.43 23.60
CA SER A 86 22.15 -8.12 22.40
C SER A 86 21.38 -7.20 21.45
N ILE A 87 21.94 -6.02 21.17
CA ILE A 87 21.37 -5.06 20.21
C ILE A 87 21.29 -5.68 18.82
N THR A 88 22.36 -6.31 18.36
CA THR A 88 22.42 -6.90 17.01
C THR A 88 21.45 -8.06 16.85
N ALA A 89 21.32 -8.93 17.86
CA ALA A 89 20.35 -10.02 17.82
C ALA A 89 18.91 -9.49 17.76
N GLN A 90 18.60 -8.42 18.50
CA GLN A 90 17.27 -7.81 18.47
C GLN A 90 17.00 -7.05 17.16
N GLN A 91 18.00 -6.37 16.58
CA GLN A 91 17.87 -5.76 15.25
C GLN A 91 17.58 -6.79 14.16
N ILE A 92 18.20 -7.97 14.24
CA ILE A 92 17.95 -9.09 13.31
C ILE A 92 16.58 -9.73 13.57
N GLY A 93 16.25 -9.95 14.84
CA GLY A 93 15.07 -10.71 15.27
C GLY A 93 13.75 -9.96 15.23
N SER A 94 13.78 -8.65 15.49
CA SER A 94 12.57 -7.83 15.69
C SER A 94 11.73 -7.74 14.42
N GLY A 95 10.47 -8.18 14.52
CA GLY A 95 9.47 -8.10 13.46
C GLY A 95 8.83 -6.74 13.27
N LEU A 96 8.91 -5.85 14.27
CA LEU A 96 8.32 -4.50 14.23
C LEU A 96 9.34 -3.39 13.97
N LYS A 97 10.55 -3.53 14.53
CA LYS A 97 11.61 -2.50 14.55
C LYS A 97 12.91 -2.98 13.91
N GLY A 98 12.92 -4.18 13.33
CA GLY A 98 14.11 -4.80 12.74
C GLY A 98 13.83 -5.62 11.49
N LEU A 99 14.73 -6.56 11.19
CA LEU A 99 14.69 -7.39 9.97
C LEU A 99 13.61 -8.49 10.03
N GLY A 100 13.19 -8.91 11.22
CA GLY A 100 12.11 -9.87 11.44
C GLY A 100 12.51 -11.34 11.32
N VAL A 101 13.80 -11.68 11.35
CA VAL A 101 14.24 -13.08 11.25
C VAL A 101 13.75 -13.88 12.45
N GLY A 102 12.88 -14.86 12.21
CA GLY A 102 12.25 -15.65 13.28
C GLY A 102 11.13 -14.91 14.01
N SER A 103 10.57 -13.86 13.40
CA SER A 103 9.34 -13.21 13.86
C SER A 103 8.10 -13.79 13.18
N PHE A 104 7.04 -14.01 13.95
CA PHE A 104 5.76 -14.54 13.48
C PHE A 104 4.59 -13.82 14.13
N GLY A 105 3.59 -13.47 13.33
CA GLY A 105 2.28 -13.03 13.78
C GLY A 105 1.26 -14.13 13.56
N PHE A 106 0.44 -14.42 14.58
CA PHE A 106 -0.53 -15.53 14.55
C PHE A 106 -1.97 -15.08 14.29
N ASP A 107 -2.17 -13.88 13.78
CA ASP A 107 -3.50 -13.34 13.51
C ASP A 107 -3.67 -12.93 12.05
N TRP A 108 -4.94 -12.83 11.64
CA TRP A 108 -5.28 -12.50 10.26
C TRP A 108 -5.07 -11.01 9.93
N SER A 109 -5.11 -10.09 10.89
CA SER A 109 -4.87 -8.66 10.62
C SER A 109 -3.39 -8.40 10.32
N THR A 110 -2.46 -9.09 10.96
CA THR A 110 -1.02 -9.07 10.62
C THR A 110 -0.78 -9.68 9.23
N VAL A 111 -1.50 -10.74 8.87
CA VAL A 111 -1.36 -11.39 7.56
C VAL A 111 -1.88 -10.50 6.42
N ALA A 112 -3.10 -9.98 6.53
CA ALA A 112 -3.79 -9.33 5.41
C ALA A 112 -3.83 -7.79 5.49
N GLY A 113 -3.52 -7.20 6.64
CA GLY A 113 -3.79 -5.77 6.91
C GLY A 113 -3.05 -4.79 6.01
N PHE A 114 -1.80 -5.09 5.60
CA PHE A 114 -0.99 -4.17 4.80
C PHE A 114 -0.83 -4.56 3.32
N LEU A 115 -0.71 -5.86 3.02
CA LEU A 115 -0.50 -6.35 1.65
C LEU A 115 -1.80 -6.86 1.00
N GLY A 116 -2.92 -6.79 1.72
CA GLY A 116 -4.16 -7.46 1.32
C GLY A 116 -4.07 -8.98 1.45
N SER A 117 -5.13 -9.67 1.03
CA SER A 117 -5.21 -11.12 1.20
C SER A 117 -4.17 -11.87 0.34
N PRO A 118 -3.30 -12.70 0.95
CA PRO A 118 -2.39 -13.57 0.19
C PRO A 118 -3.15 -14.70 -0.53
N LEU A 119 -4.38 -15.02 -0.12
CA LEU A 119 -5.20 -16.06 -0.75
C LEU A 119 -5.79 -15.59 -2.09
N ALA A 120 -6.02 -14.28 -2.23
CA ALA A 120 -6.43 -13.67 -3.50
C ALA A 120 -5.25 -13.52 -4.47
N THR A 121 -4.05 -13.31 -3.92
CA THR A 121 -2.85 -12.97 -4.70
C THR A 121 -2.28 -14.19 -5.42
N PRO A 122 -1.95 -14.09 -6.72
CA PRO A 122 -1.40 -15.22 -7.47
C PRO A 122 -0.05 -15.69 -6.92
N GLY A 123 0.20 -16.99 -6.91
CA GLY A 123 1.44 -17.58 -6.37
C GLY A 123 2.73 -17.01 -6.96
N PHE A 124 2.76 -16.67 -8.26
CA PHE A 124 3.94 -16.04 -8.86
C PHE A 124 4.17 -14.62 -8.31
N ALA A 125 3.12 -13.83 -8.08
CA ALA A 125 3.24 -12.48 -7.55
C ALA A 125 3.75 -12.52 -6.09
N ILE A 126 3.28 -13.48 -5.29
CA ILE A 126 3.79 -13.75 -3.94
C ILE A 126 5.29 -14.02 -3.97
N ILE A 127 5.76 -14.90 -4.86
CA ILE A 127 7.19 -15.21 -4.99
C ILE A 127 7.98 -13.96 -5.40
N ASN A 128 7.49 -13.16 -6.35
CA ASN A 128 8.17 -11.93 -6.77
C ASN A 128 8.31 -10.94 -5.59
N ILE A 129 7.27 -10.77 -4.77
CA ILE A 129 7.34 -9.90 -3.57
C ILE A 129 8.32 -10.45 -2.55
N LEU A 130 8.31 -11.76 -2.28
CA LEU A 130 9.23 -12.36 -1.30
C LEU A 130 10.69 -12.29 -1.75
N VAL A 131 10.96 -12.44 -3.05
CA VAL A 131 12.30 -12.22 -3.62
C VAL A 131 12.72 -10.76 -3.43
N GLY A 132 11.83 -9.81 -3.74
CA GLY A 132 12.09 -8.40 -3.50
C GLY A 132 12.37 -8.09 -2.02
N PHE A 133 11.50 -8.56 -1.13
CA PHE A 133 11.65 -8.44 0.32
C PHE A 133 12.99 -9.00 0.79
N PHE A 134 13.38 -10.19 0.34
CA PHE A 134 14.67 -10.79 0.68
C PHE A 134 15.84 -9.91 0.24
N ILE A 135 15.82 -9.41 -1.01
CA ILE A 135 16.89 -8.56 -1.54
C ILE A 135 17.01 -7.25 -0.75
N PHE A 136 15.90 -6.54 -0.52
CA PHE A 136 15.98 -5.22 0.12
C PHE A 136 16.16 -5.31 1.64
N VAL A 137 15.42 -6.19 2.32
CA VAL A 137 15.44 -6.29 3.78
C VAL A 137 16.59 -7.14 4.29
N TYR A 138 16.92 -8.28 3.66
CA TYR A 138 17.94 -9.19 4.16
C TYR A 138 19.31 -9.07 3.49
N VAL A 139 19.42 -8.37 2.36
CA VAL A 139 20.71 -8.15 1.68
C VAL A 139 21.11 -6.68 1.72
N ILE A 140 20.36 -5.79 1.06
CA ILE A 140 20.76 -4.38 0.89
C ILE A 140 20.78 -3.64 2.24
N ASN A 141 19.72 -3.76 3.05
CA ASN A 141 19.61 -3.03 4.31
C ASN A 141 20.73 -3.41 5.31
N PRO A 142 20.99 -4.70 5.61
CA PRO A 142 22.17 -5.18 6.30
C PRO A 142 23.49 -4.60 5.83
N ILE A 143 23.78 -4.71 4.53
CA ILE A 143 25.04 -4.24 3.95
C ILE A 143 25.17 -2.74 4.21
N ALA A 144 24.13 -1.96 3.88
CA ALA A 144 24.16 -0.52 4.05
C ALA A 144 24.30 -0.08 5.52
N TYR A 145 23.58 -0.73 6.45
CA TYR A 145 23.63 -0.40 7.87
C TYR A 145 24.99 -0.71 8.49
N TRP A 146 25.49 -1.95 8.31
CA TRP A 146 26.73 -2.39 8.94
C TRP A 146 27.99 -1.81 8.27
N SER A 147 27.94 -1.52 6.96
CA SER A 147 28.97 -0.73 6.25
C SER A 147 28.86 0.78 6.50
N ASN A 148 27.91 1.23 7.33
CA ASN A 148 27.72 2.63 7.73
C ASN A 148 27.53 3.60 6.55
N TRP A 149 26.77 3.19 5.53
CA TRP A 149 26.41 4.09 4.43
C TRP A 149 25.53 5.23 4.97
N TYR A 150 25.81 6.48 4.58
CA TYR A 150 25.07 7.66 5.03
C TYR A 150 25.00 7.83 6.55
N ASP A 151 26.03 7.42 7.29
CA ASP A 151 26.05 7.42 8.76
C ASP A 151 24.91 6.60 9.40
N ALA A 152 24.46 5.54 8.72
CA ALA A 152 23.32 4.71 9.13
C ALA A 152 23.35 4.27 10.60
N LYS A 153 24.53 3.99 11.17
CA LYS A 153 24.66 3.50 12.56
C LYS A 153 24.20 4.51 13.61
N LYS A 154 24.12 5.80 13.27
CA LYS A 154 23.59 6.85 14.18
C LYS A 154 22.08 6.74 14.39
N PHE A 155 21.39 6.01 13.52
CA PHE A 155 19.93 5.90 13.50
C PHE A 155 19.49 4.43 13.74
N PRO A 156 18.20 4.21 14.05
CA PRO A 156 17.64 2.85 14.09
C PRO A 156 17.74 2.17 12.71
N ILE A 157 17.91 0.85 12.69
CA ILE A 157 17.98 0.06 11.44
C ILE A 157 16.68 0.16 10.62
N PHE A 158 15.54 0.32 11.29
CA PHE A 158 14.23 0.49 10.69
C PHE A 158 13.46 1.58 11.44
N SER A 159 13.11 2.68 10.77
CA SER A 159 12.28 3.76 11.34
C SER A 159 11.64 4.60 10.24
N SER A 160 10.41 5.08 10.48
CA SER A 160 9.69 6.08 9.67
C SER A 160 10.04 7.51 10.02
N HIS A 161 10.69 7.74 11.17
CA HIS A 161 10.94 9.09 11.68
C HIS A 161 12.15 9.77 11.03
N THR A 162 12.18 11.09 11.15
CA THR A 162 13.28 11.95 10.70
C THR A 162 14.20 12.34 11.85
N PHE A 163 15.50 12.43 11.58
CA PHE A 163 16.56 12.66 12.58
C PHE A 163 17.46 13.84 12.20
N ASP A 164 18.15 14.39 13.20
CA ASP A 164 19.23 15.35 13.03
C ASP A 164 20.62 14.68 13.00
N LYS A 165 21.67 15.48 12.80
CA LYS A 165 23.07 15.01 12.75
C LYS A 165 23.55 14.29 14.02
N THR A 166 22.88 14.52 15.15
CA THR A 166 23.21 13.95 16.46
C THR A 166 22.43 12.67 16.77
N GLY A 167 21.58 12.20 15.85
CA GLY A 167 20.76 11.00 16.03
C GLY A 167 19.47 11.24 16.84
N GLN A 168 19.14 12.49 17.15
CA GLN A 168 17.90 12.85 17.83
C GLN A 168 16.76 13.08 16.84
N PRO A 169 15.48 12.95 17.28
CA PRO A 169 14.33 13.32 16.46
C PRO A 169 14.46 14.76 15.94
N TYR A 170 14.20 14.94 14.65
CA TYR A 170 14.38 16.24 13.99
C TYR A 170 13.39 17.28 14.52
N ASN A 171 13.89 18.40 15.04
CA ASN A 171 13.05 19.45 15.59
C ASN A 171 12.54 20.41 14.50
N ILE A 172 11.26 20.29 14.15
CA ILE A 172 10.63 21.02 13.05
C ILE A 172 10.32 22.47 13.41
N SER A 173 9.96 22.77 14.66
CA SER A 173 9.61 24.14 15.08
C SER A 173 10.79 25.11 14.99
N ARG A 174 12.02 24.58 14.94
CA ARG A 174 13.23 25.38 14.69
C ARG A 174 13.40 25.82 13.24
N VAL A 175 12.73 25.16 12.30
CA VAL A 175 13.01 25.27 10.86
C VAL A 175 11.77 25.71 10.07
N LEU A 176 10.59 25.60 10.66
CA LEU A 176 9.32 26.01 10.09
C LEU A 176 8.84 27.31 10.73
N ASN A 177 8.44 28.28 9.91
CA ASN A 177 7.75 29.46 10.41
C ASN A 177 6.29 29.10 10.76
N GLU A 178 5.92 29.17 12.03
CA GLU A 178 4.58 28.79 12.52
C GLU A 178 3.43 29.58 11.88
N LYS A 179 3.68 30.80 11.39
CA LYS A 179 2.63 31.66 10.82
C LYS A 179 2.35 31.37 9.35
N THR A 180 3.37 31.05 8.57
CA THR A 180 3.24 30.86 7.12
C THR A 180 3.36 29.40 6.69
N PHE A 181 3.80 28.52 7.60
CA PHE A 181 4.16 27.13 7.31
C PHE A 181 5.21 27.02 6.19
N ASP A 182 6.07 28.03 6.06
CA ASP A 182 7.19 28.04 5.12
C ASP A 182 8.51 27.67 5.82
N LEU A 183 9.45 27.13 5.04
CA LEU A 183 10.80 26.82 5.50
C LEU A 183 11.65 28.08 5.73
N ASP A 184 12.17 28.24 6.96
CA ASP A 184 13.24 29.19 7.26
C ASP A 184 14.60 28.62 6.82
N ARG A 185 15.23 29.28 5.86
CA ARG A 185 16.48 28.83 5.25
C ARG A 185 17.70 29.05 6.13
N GLU A 186 17.73 30.13 6.91
CA GLU A 186 18.87 30.45 7.78
C GLU A 186 18.86 29.55 9.01
N ALA A 187 17.68 29.33 9.59
CA ALA A 187 17.51 28.41 10.71
C ALA A 187 17.81 26.95 10.32
N HIS A 188 17.40 26.52 9.11
CA HIS A 188 17.75 25.19 8.61
C HIS A 188 19.27 25.00 8.47
N ASN A 189 19.97 25.96 7.86
CA ASN A 189 21.40 25.83 7.58
C ASN A 189 22.26 25.86 8.86
N SER A 190 21.80 26.54 9.91
CA SER A 190 22.50 26.61 11.20
C SER A 190 22.25 25.38 12.10
N TYR A 191 21.09 24.73 11.99
CA TYR A 191 20.73 23.58 12.82
C TYR A 191 21.36 22.26 12.36
N SER A 192 20.78 21.64 11.34
CA SER A 192 21.20 20.33 10.81
C SER A 192 20.54 20.05 9.47
N LYS A 193 21.22 19.26 8.65
CA LYS A 193 20.56 18.55 7.54
C LYS A 193 19.59 17.50 8.09
N LEU A 194 18.59 17.16 7.28
CA LEU A 194 17.64 16.09 7.57
C LEU A 194 18.29 14.72 7.30
N TYR A 195 18.20 13.82 8.27
CA TYR A 195 18.61 12.42 8.14
C TYR A 195 17.41 11.51 8.31
N VAL A 196 17.46 10.36 7.65
CA VAL A 196 16.48 9.29 7.77
C VAL A 196 17.19 7.96 7.98
N SER A 197 16.47 6.96 8.49
CA SER A 197 17.00 5.60 8.56
C SER A 197 17.44 5.11 7.17
N VAL A 198 18.49 4.29 7.13
CA VAL A 198 19.03 3.80 5.86
C VAL A 198 17.99 2.99 5.08
N PHE A 199 17.18 2.22 5.78
CA PHE A 199 16.05 1.50 5.20
C PHE A 199 15.07 2.46 4.50
N PHE A 200 14.68 3.54 5.18
CA PHE A 200 13.73 4.51 4.63
C PHE A 200 14.30 5.27 3.43
N ALA A 201 15.58 5.60 3.43
CA ALA A 201 16.27 6.17 2.27
C ALA A 201 16.20 5.22 1.04
N PHE A 202 16.48 3.93 1.23
CA PHE A 202 16.37 2.94 0.15
C PHE A 202 14.94 2.73 -0.31
N THR A 203 13.93 2.78 0.56
CA THR A 203 12.51 2.70 0.17
C THR A 203 12.14 3.81 -0.82
N TYR A 204 12.70 5.02 -0.69
CA TYR A 204 12.50 6.09 -1.67
C TYR A 204 13.17 5.79 -3.01
N GLY A 205 14.43 5.34 -3.00
CA GLY A 205 15.11 4.89 -4.23
C GLY A 205 14.32 3.77 -4.93
N VAL A 206 13.90 2.77 -4.18
CA VAL A 206 13.06 1.66 -4.66
C VAL A 206 11.75 2.15 -5.26
N SER A 207 11.12 3.16 -4.66
CA SER A 207 9.87 3.75 -5.18
C SER A 207 10.10 4.37 -6.56
N PHE A 208 11.22 5.08 -6.78
CA PHE A 208 11.59 5.61 -8.10
C PHE A 208 11.83 4.50 -9.11
N ALA A 209 12.58 3.47 -8.72
CA ALA A 209 12.86 2.34 -9.59
C ALA A 209 11.57 1.59 -9.97
N THR A 210 10.64 1.41 -9.03
CA THR A 210 9.37 0.71 -9.26
C THR A 210 8.52 1.38 -10.33
N LEU A 211 8.47 2.72 -10.31
CA LEU A 211 7.70 3.49 -11.29
C LEU A 211 8.29 3.39 -12.69
N MET A 212 9.61 3.54 -12.81
CA MET A 212 10.29 3.40 -14.10
C MET A 212 10.26 1.97 -14.63
N ALA A 213 10.38 0.99 -13.72
CA ALA A 213 10.18 -0.41 -14.03
C ALA A 213 8.75 -0.67 -14.52
N THR A 214 7.75 -0.03 -13.92
CA THR A 214 6.34 -0.19 -14.34
C THR A 214 6.14 0.27 -15.78
N ILE A 215 6.66 1.45 -16.14
CA ILE A 215 6.58 1.99 -17.51
C ILE A 215 7.27 1.04 -18.51
N SER A 216 8.54 0.70 -18.24
CA SER A 216 9.34 -0.14 -19.14
C SER A 216 8.79 -1.57 -19.25
N HIS A 217 8.36 -2.17 -18.14
CA HIS A 217 7.75 -3.51 -18.12
C HIS A 217 6.46 -3.55 -18.94
N VAL A 218 5.54 -2.59 -18.72
CA VAL A 218 4.29 -2.53 -19.48
C VAL A 218 4.57 -2.26 -20.96
N ALA A 219 5.51 -1.37 -21.30
CA ALA A 219 5.90 -1.11 -22.68
C ALA A 219 6.48 -2.35 -23.38
N LEU A 220 7.34 -3.11 -22.70
CA LEU A 220 8.03 -4.28 -23.27
C LEU A 220 7.14 -5.52 -23.39
N PHE A 221 6.34 -5.82 -22.36
CA PHE A 221 5.52 -7.04 -22.28
C PHE A 221 4.11 -6.84 -22.83
N HIS A 222 3.49 -5.68 -22.60
CA HIS A 222 2.10 -5.38 -22.96
C HIS A 222 1.96 -4.32 -24.05
N GLY A 223 3.05 -3.64 -24.47
CA GLY A 223 3.00 -2.54 -25.43
C GLY A 223 2.39 -2.92 -26.78
N LYS A 224 2.71 -4.12 -27.32
CA LYS A 224 2.10 -4.59 -28.58
C LYS A 224 0.57 -4.74 -28.47
N SER A 225 0.09 -5.37 -27.39
CA SER A 225 -1.34 -5.53 -27.16
C SER A 225 -2.04 -4.18 -26.96
N ILE A 226 -1.42 -3.25 -26.23
CA ILE A 226 -1.97 -1.91 -26.01
C ILE A 226 -2.07 -1.14 -27.32
N LEU A 227 -1.01 -1.17 -28.16
CA LEU A 227 -1.01 -0.52 -29.46
C LEU A 227 -2.05 -1.11 -30.42
N GLU A 228 -2.24 -2.43 -30.41
CA GLU A 228 -3.30 -3.07 -31.20
C GLU A 228 -4.70 -2.64 -30.73
N LEU A 229 -4.95 -2.63 -29.42
CA LEU A 229 -6.20 -2.16 -28.83
C LEU A 229 -6.44 -0.67 -29.11
N TRP A 230 -5.41 0.16 -29.00
CA TRP A 230 -5.47 1.59 -29.29
C TRP A 230 -5.79 1.85 -30.77
N LYS A 231 -5.06 1.20 -31.69
CA LYS A 231 -5.33 1.30 -33.13
C LYS A 231 -6.78 0.94 -33.46
N ARG A 232 -7.31 -0.15 -32.89
CA ARG A 232 -8.71 -0.58 -33.11
C ARG A 232 -9.74 0.41 -32.56
N THR A 233 -9.42 1.07 -31.45
CA THR A 233 -10.30 2.06 -30.83
C THR A 233 -10.34 3.35 -31.66
N VAL A 234 -9.20 3.77 -32.21
CA VAL A 234 -9.07 4.98 -33.03
C VAL A 234 -9.56 4.76 -34.47
N SER A 235 -9.36 3.57 -35.04
CA SER A 235 -9.63 3.30 -36.47
C SER A 235 -11.09 2.94 -36.79
N SER A 236 -12.02 3.03 -35.85
CA SER A 236 -13.46 2.80 -36.08
C SER A 236 -13.80 1.52 -36.88
N GLN A 237 -13.03 0.43 -36.72
CA GLN A 237 -13.46 -0.90 -37.18
C GLN A 237 -14.37 -1.49 -36.10
N VAL A 238 -15.61 -0.99 -36.11
CA VAL A 238 -16.72 -1.37 -35.22
C VAL A 238 -17.34 -2.73 -35.59
N GLY A 239 -16.90 -3.39 -36.66
CA GLY A 239 -17.46 -4.66 -37.12
C GLY A 239 -16.55 -5.86 -36.86
N ASP A 240 -16.80 -6.55 -35.75
CA ASP A 240 -16.78 -8.01 -35.57
C ASP A 240 -15.55 -8.88 -35.94
N ASN A 241 -15.48 -10.05 -35.27
CA ASN A 241 -14.62 -11.21 -35.60
C ASN A 241 -13.20 -11.31 -35.01
N LYS A 242 -13.08 -11.24 -33.68
CA LYS A 242 -12.18 -12.12 -32.89
C LYS A 242 -12.76 -12.34 -31.48
N PRO A 243 -12.45 -13.46 -30.80
CA PRO A 243 -13.23 -13.95 -29.67
C PRO A 243 -13.22 -12.94 -28.51
N GLN A 244 -14.27 -12.13 -28.43
CA GLN A 244 -14.59 -11.41 -27.21
C GLN A 244 -14.87 -12.46 -26.15
N ASP A 245 -14.35 -12.24 -24.94
CA ASP A 245 -14.65 -13.09 -23.79
C ASP A 245 -16.17 -13.32 -23.73
N VAL A 246 -16.58 -14.54 -23.37
CA VAL A 246 -17.98 -14.91 -23.18
C VAL A 246 -18.64 -13.88 -22.26
N HIS A 247 -17.92 -13.41 -21.25
CA HIS A 247 -18.44 -12.37 -20.37
C HIS A 247 -18.73 -11.06 -21.10
N THR A 248 -17.82 -10.59 -21.95
CA THR A 248 -17.96 -9.33 -22.68
C THR A 248 -19.07 -9.41 -23.72
N ARG A 249 -19.12 -10.52 -24.47
CA ARG A 249 -20.19 -10.76 -25.45
C ARG A 249 -21.57 -10.75 -24.79
N LEU A 250 -21.72 -11.42 -23.65
CA LEU A 250 -22.99 -11.44 -22.90
C LEU A 250 -23.36 -10.06 -22.36
N MET A 251 -22.39 -9.30 -21.83
CA MET A 251 -22.64 -7.97 -21.30
C MET A 251 -23.06 -6.98 -22.38
N LYS A 252 -22.35 -6.95 -23.52
CA LYS A 252 -22.67 -6.05 -24.64
C LYS A 252 -23.99 -6.38 -25.33
N LYS A 253 -24.37 -7.67 -25.38
CA LYS A 253 -25.65 -8.11 -25.95
C LYS A 253 -26.85 -7.69 -25.10
N ASN A 254 -26.74 -7.76 -23.78
CA ASN A 254 -27.89 -7.64 -22.87
C ASN A 254 -28.00 -6.28 -22.18
N TYR A 255 -26.92 -5.48 -22.12
CA TYR A 255 -26.91 -4.22 -21.38
C TYR A 255 -26.32 -3.06 -22.18
N ALA A 256 -26.98 -1.91 -22.08
CA ALA A 256 -26.44 -0.66 -22.62
C ALA A 256 -25.19 -0.23 -21.83
N GLU A 257 -24.15 0.18 -22.55
CA GLU A 257 -22.95 0.74 -21.93
C GLU A 257 -23.23 2.11 -21.28
N VAL A 258 -22.39 2.48 -20.30
CA VAL A 258 -22.44 3.82 -19.69
C VAL A 258 -21.94 4.84 -20.72
N PRO A 259 -22.71 5.88 -21.05
CA PRO A 259 -22.27 6.92 -21.96
C PRO A 259 -21.01 7.64 -21.44
N GLN A 260 -20.05 7.92 -22.32
CA GLN A 260 -18.80 8.60 -21.93
C GLN A 260 -19.03 9.99 -21.31
N TRP A 261 -20.12 10.68 -21.70
CA TRP A 261 -20.45 11.99 -21.13
C TRP A 261 -20.74 11.96 -19.63
N TRP A 262 -21.17 10.82 -19.05
CA TRP A 262 -21.35 10.68 -17.59
C TRP A 262 -20.01 10.84 -16.87
N PHE A 263 -18.96 10.23 -17.42
CA PHE A 263 -17.61 10.31 -16.89
C PHE A 263 -17.03 11.73 -17.06
N HIS A 264 -17.22 12.34 -18.24
CA HIS A 264 -16.79 13.72 -18.48
C HIS A 264 -17.50 14.74 -17.58
N LEU A 265 -18.81 14.57 -17.34
CA LEU A 265 -19.58 15.45 -16.45
C LEU A 265 -19.02 15.39 -15.02
N ILE A 266 -18.78 14.17 -14.49
CA ILE A 266 -18.17 14.01 -13.16
C ILE A 266 -16.78 14.64 -13.14
N LEU A 267 -15.97 14.42 -14.18
CA LEU A 267 -14.63 14.97 -14.25
C LEU A 267 -14.67 16.49 -14.15
N VAL A 268 -15.50 17.15 -14.97
CA VAL A 268 -15.63 18.61 -14.99
C VAL A 268 -16.13 19.15 -13.65
N LEU A 269 -17.21 18.56 -13.11
CA LEU A 269 -17.77 18.99 -11.83
C LEU A 269 -16.78 18.84 -10.67
N THR A 270 -16.16 17.66 -10.56
CA THR A 270 -15.21 17.39 -9.46
C THR A 270 -13.93 18.18 -9.61
N PHE A 271 -13.45 18.39 -10.84
CA PHE A 271 -12.30 19.26 -11.09
C PHE A 271 -12.59 20.71 -10.70
N ALA A 272 -13.77 21.24 -11.05
CA ALA A 272 -14.17 22.59 -10.64
C ALA A 272 -14.24 22.74 -9.11
N LEU A 273 -14.82 21.75 -8.41
CA LEU A 273 -14.84 21.71 -6.95
C LEU A 273 -13.43 21.62 -6.35
N SER A 274 -12.53 20.84 -6.96
CA SER A 274 -11.13 20.76 -6.53
C SER A 274 -10.37 22.08 -6.73
N VAL A 275 -10.60 22.79 -7.85
CA VAL A 275 -10.04 24.13 -8.05
C VAL A 275 -10.58 25.10 -7.00
N PHE A 276 -11.88 25.07 -6.74
CA PHE A 276 -12.52 25.90 -5.71
C PHE A 276 -11.95 25.60 -4.31
N ALA A 277 -11.71 24.34 -3.97
CA ALA A 277 -11.09 23.97 -2.70
C ALA A 277 -9.63 24.47 -2.58
N CYS A 278 -8.88 24.46 -3.68
CA CYS A 278 -7.46 24.85 -3.69
C CYS A 278 -7.26 26.38 -3.67
N GLU A 279 -8.01 27.13 -4.48
CA GLU A 279 -7.89 28.59 -4.61
C GLU A 279 -8.86 29.36 -3.70
N GLY A 280 -9.94 28.72 -3.24
CA GLY A 280 -10.89 29.27 -2.28
C GLY A 280 -10.38 29.26 -0.84
N PHE A 281 -11.24 29.63 0.11
CA PHE A 281 -10.96 29.62 1.55
C PHE A 281 -9.65 30.31 1.96
N GLY A 282 -9.23 31.37 1.25
CA GLY A 282 -8.00 32.09 1.55
C GLY A 282 -6.71 31.32 1.19
N LYS A 283 -6.76 30.37 0.24
CA LYS A 283 -5.60 29.58 -0.23
C LYS A 283 -4.91 28.75 0.85
N GLN A 284 -5.67 28.25 1.83
CA GLN A 284 -5.16 27.42 2.92
C GLN A 284 -4.41 26.18 2.44
N LEU A 285 -4.85 25.54 1.35
CA LEU A 285 -4.17 24.36 0.79
C LEU A 285 -2.86 24.69 0.06
N GLN A 286 -2.61 25.98 -0.20
CA GLN A 286 -1.42 26.51 -0.88
C GLN A 286 -1.15 25.93 -2.29
N LEU A 287 -2.01 25.07 -2.83
CA LEU A 287 -1.83 24.44 -4.14
C LEU A 287 -2.45 25.33 -5.25
N PRO A 288 -1.67 25.82 -6.22
CA PRO A 288 -2.23 26.61 -7.32
C PRO A 288 -2.98 25.73 -8.33
N TRP A 289 -3.90 26.32 -9.09
CA TRP A 289 -4.72 25.63 -10.10
C TRP A 289 -3.90 24.80 -11.13
N TRP A 290 -2.72 25.28 -11.54
CA TRP A 290 -1.85 24.55 -12.47
C TRP A 290 -1.25 23.29 -11.84
N GLY A 291 -1.02 23.31 -10.51
CA GLY A 291 -0.53 22.17 -9.76
C GLY A 291 -1.56 21.04 -9.73
N LEU A 292 -2.84 21.40 -9.59
CA LEU A 292 -3.95 20.44 -9.69
C LEU A 292 -4.02 19.79 -11.09
N LEU A 293 -3.87 20.57 -12.16
CA LEU A 293 -3.85 20.04 -13.53
C LEU A 293 -2.69 19.05 -13.74
N LEU A 294 -1.50 19.41 -13.25
CA LEU A 294 -0.33 18.54 -13.32
C LEU A 294 -0.54 17.24 -12.53
N ALA A 295 -1.10 17.31 -11.32
CA ALA A 295 -1.44 16.13 -10.52
C ALA A 295 -2.42 15.20 -11.26
N CYS A 296 -3.48 15.77 -11.87
CA CYS A 296 -4.43 15.01 -12.69
C CYS A 296 -3.75 14.37 -13.91
N GLY A 297 -2.83 15.08 -14.57
CA GLY A 297 -2.08 14.55 -15.72
C GLY A 297 -1.21 13.36 -15.36
N ILE A 298 -0.49 13.42 -14.22
CA ILE A 298 0.31 12.30 -13.70
C ILE A 298 -0.60 11.11 -13.38
N ALA A 299 -1.69 11.35 -12.63
CA ALA A 299 -2.63 10.30 -12.25
C ALA A 299 -3.23 9.61 -13.48
N PHE A 300 -3.65 10.38 -14.48
CA PHE A 300 -4.20 9.90 -15.74
C PHE A 300 -3.20 9.00 -16.48
N PHE A 301 -1.95 9.46 -16.67
CA PHE A 301 -0.92 8.71 -17.38
C PHE A 301 -0.61 7.36 -16.70
N PHE A 302 -0.46 7.37 -15.38
CA PHE A 302 -0.08 6.17 -14.63
C PHE A 302 -1.24 5.21 -14.34
N THR A 303 -2.50 5.63 -14.51
CA THR A 303 -3.67 4.77 -14.31
C THR A 303 -3.60 3.51 -15.18
N LEU A 304 -3.24 3.62 -16.47
CA LEU A 304 -3.16 2.45 -17.35
C LEU A 304 -2.04 1.45 -16.96
N PRO A 305 -0.75 1.85 -16.86
CA PRO A 305 0.31 0.89 -16.58
C PRO A 305 0.19 0.27 -15.19
N ILE A 306 -0.18 1.05 -14.16
CA ILE A 306 -0.39 0.53 -12.81
C ILE A 306 -1.63 -0.38 -12.78
N GLY A 307 -2.70 -0.01 -13.50
CA GLY A 307 -3.89 -0.83 -13.61
C GLY A 307 -3.64 -2.21 -14.24
N ILE A 308 -2.74 -2.30 -15.23
CA ILE A 308 -2.36 -3.59 -15.84
C ILE A 308 -1.65 -4.49 -14.81
N ILE A 309 -0.72 -3.93 -14.03
CA ILE A 309 -0.02 -4.69 -12.99
C ILE A 309 -1.03 -5.14 -11.94
N GLN A 310 -1.83 -4.23 -11.39
CA GLN A 310 -2.81 -4.58 -10.35
C GLN A 310 -3.84 -5.62 -10.82
N ALA A 311 -4.37 -5.46 -12.04
CA ALA A 311 -5.37 -6.37 -12.60
C ALA A 311 -4.83 -7.78 -12.89
N THR A 312 -3.50 -7.96 -12.95
CA THR A 312 -2.87 -9.26 -13.23
C THR A 312 -2.22 -9.89 -11.99
N THR A 313 -1.72 -9.08 -11.06
CA THR A 313 -0.88 -9.54 -9.94
C THR A 313 -1.45 -9.26 -8.57
N ASN A 314 -2.56 -8.50 -8.48
CA ASN A 314 -3.15 -8.01 -7.23
C ASN A 314 -2.31 -6.97 -6.48
N MET A 315 -1.22 -6.47 -7.08
CA MET A 315 -0.33 -5.50 -6.45
C MET A 315 -0.42 -4.13 -7.13
N GLN A 316 -0.56 -3.08 -6.33
CA GLN A 316 -0.67 -1.69 -6.81
C GLN A 316 0.61 -0.91 -6.47
N PRO A 317 1.49 -0.65 -7.46
CA PRO A 317 2.56 0.34 -7.30
C PRO A 317 2.04 1.72 -6.87
N GLY A 318 2.71 2.35 -5.90
CA GLY A 318 2.32 3.66 -5.37
C GLY A 318 2.87 4.84 -6.17
N LEU A 319 2.09 5.91 -6.34
CA LEU A 319 2.56 7.19 -6.92
C LEU A 319 2.92 8.26 -5.87
N ASN A 320 2.79 7.92 -4.58
CA ASN A 320 3.03 8.85 -3.46
C ASN A 320 4.34 9.62 -3.63
N VAL A 321 5.45 8.90 -3.71
CA VAL A 321 6.79 9.49 -3.70
C VAL A 321 7.07 10.36 -4.94
N ILE A 322 6.63 9.93 -6.14
CA ILE A 322 6.88 10.72 -7.36
C ILE A 322 6.07 12.00 -7.41
N THR A 323 4.82 11.95 -6.93
CA THR A 323 3.98 13.15 -6.87
C THR A 323 4.58 14.17 -5.91
N GLU A 324 5.04 13.72 -4.75
CA GLU A 324 5.74 14.55 -3.76
C GLU A 324 7.09 15.09 -4.29
N LEU A 325 7.84 14.29 -5.05
CA LEU A 325 9.10 14.70 -5.69
C LEU A 325 8.87 15.82 -6.72
N VAL A 326 7.91 15.66 -7.62
CA VAL A 326 7.66 16.59 -8.73
C VAL A 326 7.26 17.95 -8.19
N ILE A 327 6.26 18.00 -7.31
CA ILE A 327 5.82 19.27 -6.73
C ILE A 327 6.87 19.86 -5.78
N GLY A 328 7.63 19.03 -5.06
CA GLY A 328 8.71 19.50 -4.22
C GLY A 328 9.84 20.20 -4.99
N TYR A 329 10.09 19.82 -6.26
CA TYR A 329 11.03 20.53 -7.13
C TYR A 329 10.46 21.83 -7.72
N ILE A 330 9.21 21.81 -8.16
CA ILE A 330 8.58 22.95 -8.84
C ILE A 330 8.14 24.02 -7.83
N TYR A 331 7.68 23.59 -6.65
CA TYR A 331 7.07 24.43 -5.62
C TYR A 331 7.61 24.07 -4.22
N PRO A 332 8.92 24.29 -3.97
CA PRO A 332 9.58 23.89 -2.73
C PRO A 332 9.15 24.75 -1.52
N GLY A 333 9.23 24.16 -0.32
CA GLY A 333 9.06 24.87 0.95
C GLY A 333 7.61 25.02 1.41
N ARG A 334 6.67 24.37 0.72
CA ARG A 334 5.23 24.42 1.02
C ARG A 334 4.65 23.03 1.27
N PRO A 335 4.59 22.57 2.54
CA PRO A 335 4.17 21.22 2.87
C PRO A 335 2.70 20.95 2.55
N LEU A 336 1.81 21.92 2.77
CA LEU A 336 0.37 21.77 2.50
C LEU A 336 0.08 21.60 1.01
N ALA A 337 0.79 22.36 0.16
CA ALA A 337 0.69 22.22 -1.29
C ALA A 337 1.19 20.83 -1.73
N ASN A 338 2.27 20.33 -1.13
CA ASN A 338 2.82 19.02 -1.45
C ASN A 338 1.83 17.88 -1.10
N VAL A 339 1.33 17.89 0.13
CA VAL A 339 0.31 16.93 0.59
C VAL A 339 -0.94 16.94 -0.29
N SER A 340 -1.41 18.14 -0.66
CA SER A 340 -2.58 18.31 -1.53
C SER A 340 -2.31 17.73 -2.93
N PHE A 341 -1.13 18.02 -3.50
CA PHE A 341 -0.73 17.50 -4.82
C PHE A 341 -0.63 15.98 -4.83
N LYS A 342 -0.03 15.38 -3.80
CA LYS A 342 0.02 13.92 -3.61
C LYS A 342 -1.37 13.31 -3.53
N THR A 343 -2.25 13.91 -2.74
CA THR A 343 -3.64 13.44 -2.60
C THR A 343 -4.34 13.43 -3.95
N TYR A 344 -4.26 14.52 -4.71
CA TYR A 344 -4.86 14.59 -6.04
C TYR A 344 -4.16 13.73 -7.09
N GLY A 345 -2.85 13.48 -7.00
CA GLY A 345 -2.09 12.70 -7.98
C GLY A 345 -2.12 11.19 -7.76
N TYR A 346 -2.13 10.74 -6.51
CA TYR A 346 -2.12 9.31 -6.17
C TYR A 346 -3.52 8.77 -5.86
N ILE A 347 -4.27 9.40 -4.95
CA ILE A 347 -5.57 8.86 -4.51
C ILE A 347 -6.57 8.87 -5.65
N SER A 348 -6.53 9.85 -6.54
CA SER A 348 -7.38 9.86 -7.73
C SER A 348 -7.12 8.65 -8.64
N MET A 349 -5.86 8.26 -8.85
CA MET A 349 -5.51 7.04 -9.59
C MET A 349 -6.00 5.79 -8.86
N THR A 350 -5.75 5.67 -7.55
CA THR A 350 -6.22 4.53 -6.76
C THR A 350 -7.75 4.39 -6.83
N GLN A 351 -8.48 5.49 -6.73
CA GLN A 351 -9.95 5.53 -6.87
C GLN A 351 -10.40 5.15 -8.28
N ALA A 352 -9.69 5.58 -9.33
CA ALA A 352 -9.97 5.18 -10.70
C ALA A 352 -9.82 3.66 -10.89
N LEU A 353 -8.76 3.07 -10.32
CA LEU A 353 -8.49 1.63 -10.39
C LEU A 353 -9.50 0.81 -9.58
N MET A 354 -9.88 1.25 -8.38
CA MET A 354 -10.93 0.58 -7.61
C MET A 354 -12.26 0.57 -8.38
N PHE A 355 -12.64 1.70 -8.97
CA PHE A 355 -13.86 1.79 -9.78
C PHE A 355 -13.84 0.90 -11.02
N LEU A 356 -12.68 0.77 -11.68
CA LEU A 356 -12.49 -0.17 -12.77
C LEU A 356 -12.57 -1.63 -12.29
N GLY A 357 -12.02 -1.91 -11.12
CA GLY A 357 -12.21 -3.17 -10.40
C GLY A 357 -13.69 -3.47 -10.21
N ASP A 358 -14.48 -2.53 -9.72
CA ASP A 358 -15.93 -2.70 -9.52
C ASP A 358 -16.68 -2.97 -10.82
N PHE A 359 -16.30 -2.31 -11.92
CA PHE A 359 -16.85 -2.65 -13.24
C PHE A 359 -16.51 -4.08 -13.66
N LYS A 360 -15.30 -4.57 -13.35
CA LYS A 360 -14.94 -5.97 -13.61
C LYS A 360 -15.73 -6.94 -12.72
N LEU A 361 -15.96 -6.60 -11.45
CA LEU A 361 -16.86 -7.36 -10.58
C LEU A 361 -18.28 -7.44 -11.20
N GLY A 362 -18.82 -6.31 -11.64
CA GLY A 362 -20.11 -6.26 -12.35
C GLY A 362 -20.11 -7.09 -13.64
N HIS A 363 -18.99 -7.14 -14.35
CA HIS A 363 -18.79 -7.97 -15.54
C HIS A 363 -18.88 -9.48 -15.25
N TYR A 364 -18.35 -9.91 -14.10
CA TYR A 364 -18.44 -11.30 -13.63
C TYR A 364 -19.85 -11.64 -13.15
N MET A 365 -20.47 -10.77 -12.37
CA MET A 365 -21.79 -10.98 -11.75
C MET A 365 -22.98 -10.66 -12.68
N LYS A 366 -22.74 -10.14 -13.88
CA LYS A 366 -23.78 -9.74 -14.86
C LYS A 366 -24.69 -8.63 -14.33
N ILE A 367 -24.10 -7.66 -13.67
CA ILE A 367 -24.81 -6.47 -13.16
C ILE A 367 -24.83 -5.39 -14.26
N PRO A 368 -25.98 -4.75 -14.55
CA PRO A 368 -26.07 -3.66 -15.53
C PRO A 368 -25.03 -2.55 -15.26
N PRO A 369 -24.20 -2.13 -16.25
CA PRO A 369 -23.13 -1.15 -16.03
C PRO A 369 -23.63 0.23 -15.55
N LYS A 370 -24.80 0.68 -16.02
CA LYS A 370 -25.40 1.96 -15.59
C LYS A 370 -25.79 1.94 -14.12
N SER A 371 -26.38 0.84 -13.65
CA SER A 371 -26.72 0.65 -12.24
C SER A 371 -25.46 0.59 -11.38
N MET A 372 -24.42 -0.13 -11.84
CA MET A 372 -23.13 -0.18 -11.14
C MET A 372 -22.53 1.22 -10.97
N PHE A 373 -22.53 2.04 -12.03
CA PHE A 373 -22.04 3.41 -11.99
C PHE A 373 -22.77 4.25 -10.93
N LEU A 374 -24.11 4.23 -10.93
CA LEU A 374 -24.92 5.04 -10.01
C LEU A 374 -24.72 4.60 -8.55
N VAL A 375 -24.72 3.29 -8.28
CA VAL A 375 -24.53 2.75 -6.93
C VAL A 375 -23.15 3.11 -6.39
N GLN A 376 -22.10 3.01 -7.22
CA GLN A 376 -20.75 3.40 -6.80
C GLN A 376 -20.63 4.92 -6.57
N LEU A 377 -21.32 5.73 -7.38
CA LEU A 377 -21.36 7.17 -7.20
C LEU A 377 -21.98 7.55 -5.84
N VAL A 378 -23.16 7.01 -5.56
CA VAL A 378 -23.89 7.26 -4.31
C VAL A 378 -23.12 6.69 -3.12
N GLY A 379 -22.61 5.47 -3.23
CA GLY A 379 -21.80 4.83 -2.21
C GLY A 379 -20.53 5.61 -1.88
N THR A 380 -19.87 6.18 -2.89
CA THR A 380 -18.69 7.04 -2.68
C THR A 380 -19.05 8.32 -1.92
N ILE A 381 -20.17 8.96 -2.25
CA ILE A 381 -20.62 10.18 -1.55
C ILE A 381 -20.91 9.84 -0.08
N ILE A 382 -21.75 8.83 0.17
CA ILE A 382 -22.11 8.41 1.54
C ILE A 382 -20.85 8.01 2.32
N GLY A 383 -20.00 7.15 1.73
CA GLY A 383 -18.77 6.70 2.36
C GLY A 383 -17.85 7.86 2.70
N SER A 384 -17.61 8.79 1.75
CA SER A 384 -16.75 9.95 1.99
C SER A 384 -17.26 10.86 3.11
N SER A 385 -18.58 11.08 3.18
CA SER A 385 -19.20 11.88 4.24
C SER A 385 -19.07 11.21 5.62
N VAL A 386 -19.30 9.90 5.69
CA VAL A 386 -19.15 9.14 6.94
C VAL A 386 -17.69 9.12 7.39
N TYR A 387 -16.75 8.83 6.47
CA TYR A 387 -15.31 8.87 6.78
C TYR A 387 -14.87 10.23 7.31
N PHE A 388 -15.30 11.32 6.67
CA PHE A 388 -14.98 12.67 7.14
C PHE A 388 -15.58 12.95 8.53
N GLY A 389 -16.86 12.62 8.74
CA GLY A 389 -17.53 12.79 10.02
C GLY A 389 -16.88 12.00 11.16
N THR A 390 -16.51 10.74 10.90
CA THR A 390 -15.81 9.89 11.89
C THR A 390 -14.40 10.42 12.17
N ALA A 391 -13.65 10.84 11.15
CA ALA A 391 -12.32 11.41 11.36
C ALA A 391 -12.38 12.70 12.18
N TRP A 392 -13.32 13.60 11.85
CA TRP A 392 -13.56 14.82 12.60
C TRP A 392 -13.93 14.54 14.06
N TRP A 393 -14.83 13.58 14.27
CA TRP A 393 -15.24 13.15 15.61
C TRP A 393 -14.05 12.64 16.41
N LEU A 394 -13.28 11.67 15.89
CA LEU A 394 -12.12 11.09 16.57
C LEU A 394 -11.05 12.14 16.92
N LEU A 395 -10.74 13.06 16.00
CA LEU A 395 -9.77 14.13 16.24
C LEU A 395 -10.22 15.13 17.31
N SER A 396 -11.54 15.26 17.53
CA SER A 396 -12.10 16.18 18.53
C SER A 396 -12.32 15.55 19.91
N THR A 397 -12.37 14.22 20.01
CA THR A 397 -12.73 13.50 21.24
C THR A 397 -11.60 12.69 21.86
N VAL A 398 -10.63 12.21 21.06
CA VAL A 398 -9.52 11.39 21.54
C VAL A 398 -8.33 12.30 21.84
N ASP A 399 -8.01 12.46 23.11
CA ASP A 399 -6.83 13.20 23.55
C ASP A 399 -5.53 12.51 23.10
N HIS A 400 -4.55 13.30 22.66
CA HIS A 400 -3.22 12.83 22.25
C HIS A 400 -3.21 11.74 21.15
N ILE A 401 -4.21 11.74 20.27
CA ILE A 401 -4.26 10.82 19.13
C ILE A 401 -2.94 10.87 18.33
N CYS A 402 -2.42 9.70 17.96
CA CYS A 402 -1.17 9.51 17.24
C CYS A 402 0.13 9.83 18.02
N ASP A 403 0.07 10.33 19.27
CA ASP A 403 1.25 10.58 20.10
C ASP A 403 1.58 9.37 21.00
N THR A 404 2.40 8.46 20.46
CA THR A 404 2.83 7.25 21.17
C THR A 404 3.59 7.49 22.48
N THR A 405 4.05 8.71 22.77
CA THR A 405 4.76 9.02 24.02
C THR A 405 3.83 9.38 25.17
N MET A 406 2.63 9.85 24.85
CA MET A 406 1.61 10.27 25.83
C MET A 406 0.44 9.28 25.92
N LEU A 407 0.31 8.37 24.96
CA LEU A 407 -0.69 7.31 24.97
C LEU A 407 -0.37 6.23 26.00
N ALA A 408 -1.41 5.64 26.59
CA ALA A 408 -1.29 4.48 27.47
C ALA A 408 -0.76 3.25 26.72
N ASP A 409 -0.04 2.37 27.43
CA ASP A 409 0.48 1.13 26.88
C ASP A 409 -0.67 0.24 26.37
N GLY A 410 -0.55 -0.21 25.12
CA GLY A 410 -1.59 -1.01 24.45
C GLY A 410 -2.70 -0.18 23.79
N SER A 411 -2.59 1.16 23.76
CA SER A 411 -3.53 2.01 23.04
C SER A 411 -3.49 1.73 21.52
N PRO A 412 -4.65 1.58 20.85
CA PRO A 412 -4.71 1.36 19.41
C PRO A 412 -4.44 2.63 18.59
N TRP A 413 -4.43 3.82 19.21
CA TRP A 413 -4.39 5.14 18.55
C TRP A 413 -3.00 5.57 18.09
N THR A 414 -2.20 4.67 17.53
CA THR A 414 -0.79 4.91 17.16
C THR A 414 -0.59 5.55 15.78
N CYS A 415 -1.63 5.56 14.93
CA CYS A 415 -1.66 6.19 13.59
C CYS A 415 -0.40 5.99 12.71
N PRO A 416 0.06 4.74 12.49
CA PRO A 416 1.32 4.50 11.79
C PRO A 416 1.33 5.02 10.34
N GLY A 417 0.17 5.05 9.68
CA GLY A 417 0.04 5.61 8.33
C GLY A 417 0.20 7.12 8.30
N ASP A 418 -0.40 7.82 9.27
CA ASP A 418 -0.35 9.28 9.36
C ASP A 418 1.04 9.78 9.80
N ASP A 419 1.76 9.04 10.66
CA ASP A 419 3.15 9.35 11.02
C ASP A 419 4.09 9.30 9.80
N VAL A 420 3.93 8.29 8.94
CA VAL A 420 4.67 8.21 7.67
C VAL A 420 4.29 9.35 6.75
N PHE A 421 3.00 9.69 6.69
CA PHE A 421 2.50 10.78 5.87
C PHE A 421 3.03 12.15 6.34
N TYR A 422 3.07 12.36 7.66
CA TYR A 422 3.66 13.53 8.29
C TYR A 422 5.17 13.62 8.02
N SER A 423 5.91 12.53 8.24
CA SER A 423 7.34 12.45 7.96
C SER A 423 7.65 12.72 6.48
N ALA A 424 6.84 12.19 5.56
CA ALA A 424 6.95 12.46 4.13
C ALA A 424 6.72 13.95 3.80
N SER A 425 5.76 14.62 4.47
CA SER A 425 5.51 16.05 4.27
C SER A 425 6.71 16.93 4.65
N ILE A 426 7.49 16.54 5.66
CA ILE A 426 8.71 17.24 6.07
C ILE A 426 9.81 17.05 5.01
N ILE A 427 10.01 15.80 4.60
CA ILE A 427 11.03 15.38 3.63
C ILE A 427 10.81 16.07 2.28
N TRP A 428 9.61 15.93 1.71
CA TRP A 428 9.32 16.39 0.36
C TRP A 428 8.77 17.81 0.30
N GLY A 429 8.03 18.23 1.32
CA GLY A 429 7.36 19.54 1.36
C GLY A 429 8.23 20.63 1.94
N VAL A 430 8.69 20.45 3.19
CA VAL A 430 9.44 21.46 3.95
C VAL A 430 10.87 21.58 3.45
N VAL A 431 11.67 20.51 3.57
CA VAL A 431 13.09 20.51 3.17
C VAL A 431 13.22 20.53 1.65
N GLY A 432 12.40 19.71 1.00
CA GLY A 432 12.31 19.59 -0.44
C GLY A 432 13.38 18.68 -1.06
N PRO A 433 13.11 18.13 -2.25
CA PRO A 433 13.98 17.16 -2.89
C PRO A 433 15.35 17.73 -3.29
N LEU A 434 15.41 19.03 -3.60
CA LEU A 434 16.67 19.71 -3.90
C LEU A 434 17.69 19.56 -2.77
N ARG A 435 17.25 19.68 -1.51
CA ARG A 435 18.15 19.61 -0.34
C ARG A 435 18.33 18.21 0.23
N MET A 436 17.71 17.20 -0.36
CA MET A 436 17.81 15.82 0.10
C MET A 436 18.48 14.91 -0.92
N PHE A 437 18.09 14.99 -2.20
CA PHE A 437 18.50 14.09 -3.27
C PHE A 437 19.40 14.75 -4.32
N THR A 438 19.95 15.94 -4.07
CA THR A 438 20.96 16.53 -4.96
C THR A 438 22.27 16.74 -4.23
N LYS A 439 23.25 17.39 -4.87
CA LYS A 439 24.56 17.71 -4.27
C LYS A 439 24.46 18.50 -2.95
N GLN A 440 23.33 19.15 -2.69
CA GLN A 440 23.09 19.87 -1.44
C GLN A 440 22.69 18.94 -0.29
N GLY A 441 22.14 17.76 -0.60
CA GLY A 441 21.61 16.81 0.37
C GLY A 441 22.55 15.67 0.73
N ASN A 442 21.97 14.65 1.38
CA ASN A 442 22.70 13.50 1.89
C ASN A 442 22.53 12.25 1.01
N TYR A 443 21.54 12.22 0.10
CA TYR A 443 21.16 11.02 -0.64
C TYR A 443 21.11 11.21 -2.17
N PRO A 444 22.11 11.84 -2.82
CA PRO A 444 22.07 12.10 -4.26
C PRO A 444 22.03 10.84 -5.12
N GLU A 445 22.58 9.73 -4.63
CA GLU A 445 22.67 8.46 -5.36
C GLU A 445 21.30 7.80 -5.55
N MET A 446 20.28 8.15 -4.76
CA MET A 446 18.94 7.56 -4.92
C MET A 446 18.32 7.89 -6.27
N ASN A 447 18.74 8.96 -6.95
CA ASN A 447 18.26 9.26 -8.30
C ASN A 447 18.70 8.22 -9.34
N TRP A 448 19.79 7.46 -9.11
CA TRP A 448 20.20 6.39 -10.02
C TRP A 448 19.17 5.26 -10.11
N PHE A 449 18.32 5.13 -9.10
CA PHE A 449 17.25 4.15 -9.12
C PHE A 449 16.23 4.40 -10.23
N PHE A 450 16.07 5.64 -10.73
CA PHE A 450 15.26 5.88 -11.94
C PHE A 450 15.79 5.08 -13.14
N LEU A 451 17.11 5.12 -13.36
CA LEU A 451 17.75 4.41 -14.46
C LEU A 451 17.75 2.90 -14.22
N ILE A 452 18.10 2.46 -13.01
CA ILE A 452 18.09 1.03 -12.63
C ILE A 452 16.69 0.44 -12.84
N GLY A 453 15.64 1.14 -12.39
CA GLY A 453 14.26 0.73 -12.59
C GLY A 453 13.87 0.65 -14.06
N PHE A 454 14.24 1.65 -14.86
CA PHE A 454 13.94 1.67 -16.29
C PHE A 454 14.59 0.50 -17.05
N LEU A 455 15.81 0.13 -16.67
CA LEU A 455 16.56 -0.94 -17.33
C LEU A 455 16.26 -2.34 -16.77
N ALA A 456 15.80 -2.45 -15.53
CA ALA A 456 15.59 -3.74 -14.86
C ALA A 456 14.67 -4.73 -15.63
N PRO A 457 13.56 -4.30 -16.27
CA PRO A 457 12.75 -5.23 -17.06
C PRO A 457 13.39 -5.72 -18.37
N VAL A 458 14.41 -5.03 -18.89
CA VAL A 458 15.03 -5.33 -20.20
C VAL A 458 15.71 -6.70 -20.22
N PRO A 459 16.56 -7.09 -19.25
CA PRO A 459 17.13 -8.43 -19.18
C PRO A 459 16.06 -9.54 -19.16
N VAL A 460 15.01 -9.38 -18.37
CA VAL A 460 13.93 -10.38 -18.26
C VAL A 460 13.19 -10.51 -19.60
N TRP A 461 12.95 -9.40 -20.26
CA TRP A 461 12.33 -9.40 -21.58
C TRP A 461 13.20 -10.08 -22.65
N LEU A 462 14.51 -9.79 -22.68
CA LEU A 462 15.46 -10.44 -23.59
C LEU A 462 15.51 -11.96 -23.35
N LEU A 463 15.57 -12.39 -22.09
CA LEU A 463 15.54 -13.80 -21.72
C LEU A 463 14.22 -14.47 -22.13
N SER A 464 13.08 -13.78 -21.97
CA SER A 464 11.77 -14.29 -22.38
C SER A 464 11.66 -14.51 -23.89
N ARG A 465 12.42 -13.74 -24.69
CA ARG A 465 12.50 -13.89 -26.15
C ARG A 465 13.48 -14.97 -26.58
N ARG A 466 14.63 -15.08 -25.89
CA ARG A 466 15.65 -16.09 -26.18
C ARG A 466 15.21 -17.50 -25.79
N PHE A 467 14.43 -17.64 -24.72
CA PHE A 467 13.95 -18.93 -24.21
C PHE A 467 12.41 -19.00 -24.21
N PRO A 468 11.76 -19.04 -25.40
CA PRO A 468 10.29 -19.02 -25.49
C PRO A 468 9.61 -20.23 -24.85
N ASN A 469 10.32 -21.36 -24.72
CA ASN A 469 9.82 -22.58 -24.09
C ASN A 469 9.67 -22.45 -22.56
N GLN A 470 10.43 -21.55 -21.92
CA GLN A 470 10.46 -21.37 -20.48
C GLN A 470 9.39 -20.35 -20.03
N LYS A 471 8.15 -20.82 -19.87
CA LYS A 471 6.99 -19.96 -19.55
C LYS A 471 7.12 -19.20 -18.22
N TRP A 472 7.92 -19.70 -17.28
CA TRP A 472 8.11 -19.06 -15.97
C TRP A 472 8.86 -17.73 -16.04
N ILE A 473 9.70 -17.51 -17.06
CA ILE A 473 10.45 -16.25 -17.23
C ILE A 473 9.50 -15.06 -17.44
N LYS A 474 8.36 -15.30 -18.10
CA LYS A 474 7.32 -14.28 -18.30
C LYS A 474 6.55 -13.93 -17.02
N LEU A 475 6.68 -14.74 -15.97
CA LEU A 475 6.06 -14.49 -14.65
C LEU A 475 6.96 -13.64 -13.74
N ILE A 476 8.19 -13.34 -14.15
CA ILE A 476 9.08 -12.43 -13.43
C ILE A 476 8.61 -11.01 -13.71
N ASN A 477 8.12 -10.35 -12.66
CA ASN A 477 7.61 -9.00 -12.73
C ASN A 477 8.55 -8.08 -11.93
N MET A 478 9.52 -7.49 -12.64
CA MET A 478 10.50 -6.58 -12.05
C MET A 478 9.90 -5.40 -11.27
N PRO A 479 8.84 -4.71 -11.76
CA PRO A 479 8.13 -3.72 -10.95
C PRO A 479 7.73 -4.22 -9.56
N ILE A 480 7.24 -5.46 -9.46
CA ILE A 480 6.79 -6.05 -8.18
C ILE A 480 7.96 -6.47 -7.32
N ILE A 481 9.02 -7.03 -7.90
CA ILE A 481 10.24 -7.38 -7.17
C ILE A 481 10.87 -6.12 -6.57
N ILE A 482 11.04 -5.09 -7.39
CA ILE A 482 11.63 -3.83 -6.96
C ILE A 482 10.71 -3.19 -5.92
N GLY A 483 9.42 -3.04 -6.23
CA GLY A 483 8.45 -2.38 -5.36
C GLY A 483 7.95 -3.18 -4.16
N ALA A 484 8.55 -4.34 -3.86
CA ALA A 484 8.09 -5.22 -2.79
C ALA A 484 8.00 -4.49 -1.43
N THR A 485 9.00 -3.67 -1.10
CA THR A 485 9.06 -2.93 0.16
C THR A 485 8.35 -1.57 0.11
N GLY A 486 7.54 -1.29 -0.91
CA GLY A 486 6.89 0.02 -1.10
C GLY A 486 5.93 0.44 0.02
N ASN A 487 5.34 -0.53 0.73
CA ASN A 487 4.48 -0.29 1.89
C ASN A 487 5.25 -0.32 3.23
N MET A 488 6.59 -0.47 3.21
CA MET A 488 7.43 -0.48 4.42
C MET A 488 8.24 0.82 4.51
N PRO A 489 7.97 1.69 5.50
CA PRO A 489 6.82 1.73 6.43
C PRO A 489 5.50 2.21 5.78
N PRO A 490 4.31 2.02 6.39
CA PRO A 490 4.04 1.62 7.77
C PRO A 490 4.10 0.11 8.04
N ALA A 491 4.04 -0.73 7.00
CA ALA A 491 4.14 -2.16 7.15
C ALA A 491 5.50 -2.57 7.74
N ARG A 492 5.51 -3.58 8.60
CA ARG A 492 6.70 -4.12 9.27
C ARG A 492 7.10 -5.48 8.71
N SER A 493 8.32 -5.93 9.00
CA SER A 493 8.89 -7.18 8.45
C SER A 493 8.04 -8.42 8.80
N VAL A 494 7.45 -8.47 10.00
CA VAL A 494 6.55 -9.57 10.39
C VAL A 494 5.38 -9.76 9.41
N ASN A 495 4.79 -8.66 8.92
CA ASN A 495 3.64 -8.72 8.00
C ASN A 495 4.02 -9.39 6.68
N PHE A 496 5.24 -9.14 6.18
CA PHE A 496 5.72 -9.73 4.93
C PHE A 496 6.02 -11.23 5.09
N ILE A 497 6.60 -11.60 6.23
CA ILE A 497 6.96 -13.00 6.52
C ILE A 497 5.70 -13.84 6.69
N THR A 498 4.72 -13.36 7.47
CA THR A 498 3.45 -14.07 7.70
C THR A 498 2.60 -14.11 6.44
N TRP A 499 2.47 -12.99 5.71
CA TRP A 499 1.78 -12.93 4.42
C TRP A 499 2.37 -13.91 3.42
N GLY A 500 3.71 -13.96 3.34
CA GLY A 500 4.44 -14.91 2.49
C GLY A 500 4.22 -16.36 2.89
N ALA A 501 4.29 -16.68 4.18
CA ALA A 501 4.10 -18.03 4.70
C ALA A 501 2.69 -18.56 4.40
N VAL A 502 1.66 -17.77 4.71
CA VAL A 502 0.26 -18.12 4.42
C VAL A 502 0.05 -18.22 2.91
N GLY A 503 0.58 -17.27 2.16
CA GLY A 503 0.49 -17.24 0.69
C GLY A 503 1.08 -18.47 0.01
N ILE A 504 2.31 -18.87 0.39
CA ILE A 504 2.95 -20.08 -0.13
C ILE A 504 2.18 -21.32 0.31
N PHE A 505 1.76 -21.40 1.57
CA PHE A 505 1.02 -22.56 2.06
C PHE A 505 -0.27 -22.80 1.25
N PHE A 506 -1.11 -21.78 1.07
CA PHE A 506 -2.36 -21.94 0.34
C PHE A 506 -2.16 -22.04 -1.18
N ASN A 507 -1.34 -21.18 -1.79
CA ASN A 507 -1.19 -21.12 -3.25
C ASN A 507 -0.23 -22.17 -3.83
N PHE A 508 0.65 -22.77 -3.01
CA PHE A 508 1.59 -23.78 -3.47
C PHE A 508 1.27 -25.16 -2.89
N TYR A 509 1.23 -25.31 -1.56
CA TYR A 509 1.02 -26.62 -0.93
C TYR A 509 -0.43 -27.10 -1.08
N VAL A 510 -1.40 -26.30 -0.62
CA VAL A 510 -2.82 -26.66 -0.68
C VAL A 510 -3.31 -26.73 -2.14
N TYR A 511 -2.89 -25.80 -3.00
CA TYR A 511 -3.23 -25.86 -4.42
C TYR A 511 -2.74 -27.14 -5.12
N ARG A 512 -1.52 -27.62 -4.82
CA ARG A 512 -0.96 -28.84 -5.42
C ARG A 512 -1.60 -30.12 -4.87
N ARG A 513 -1.80 -30.20 -3.55
CA ARG A 513 -2.27 -31.44 -2.90
C ARG A 513 -3.79 -31.56 -2.80
N TYR A 514 -4.50 -30.43 -2.69
CA TYR A 514 -5.95 -30.36 -2.46
C TYR A 514 -6.64 -29.38 -3.42
N LYS A 515 -6.34 -29.47 -4.71
CA LYS A 515 -6.82 -28.55 -5.76
C LYS A 515 -8.34 -28.34 -5.75
N GLY A 516 -9.12 -29.39 -5.54
CA GLY A 516 -10.58 -29.31 -5.47
C GLY A 516 -11.10 -28.50 -4.28
N TRP A 517 -10.43 -28.61 -3.13
CA TRP A 517 -10.75 -27.80 -1.95
C TRP A 517 -10.36 -26.33 -2.18
N TRP A 518 -9.16 -26.09 -2.71
CA TRP A 518 -8.66 -24.74 -2.99
C TRP A 518 -9.60 -23.98 -3.93
N ALA A 519 -9.98 -24.58 -5.06
CA ALA A 519 -10.85 -23.95 -6.04
C ALA A 519 -12.26 -23.61 -5.49
N ARG A 520 -12.74 -24.36 -4.50
CA ARG A 520 -14.08 -24.18 -3.93
C ARG A 520 -14.11 -23.24 -2.73
N HIS A 521 -13.11 -23.29 -1.85
CA HIS A 521 -13.17 -22.67 -0.53
C HIS A 521 -12.13 -21.58 -0.29
N ASN A 522 -11.01 -21.52 -1.04
CA ASN A 522 -9.91 -20.59 -0.75
C ASN A 522 -10.35 -19.13 -0.72
N TYR A 523 -11.12 -18.70 -1.73
CA TYR A 523 -11.64 -17.34 -1.79
C TYR A 523 -12.69 -17.04 -0.72
N ILE A 524 -13.50 -18.03 -0.36
CA ILE A 524 -14.51 -17.89 0.70
C ILE A 524 -13.83 -17.79 2.08
N LEU A 525 -12.76 -18.57 2.29
CA LEU A 525 -11.93 -18.52 3.50
C LEU A 525 -11.37 -17.10 3.69
N SER A 526 -10.78 -16.51 2.64
CA SER A 526 -10.31 -15.12 2.71
C SER A 526 -11.42 -14.14 3.09
N ALA A 527 -12.56 -14.20 2.40
CA ALA A 527 -13.68 -13.29 2.64
C ALA A 527 -14.23 -13.41 4.07
N ALA A 528 -14.29 -14.63 4.61
CA ALA A 528 -14.79 -14.90 5.95
C ALA A 528 -13.81 -14.43 7.05
N LEU A 529 -12.50 -14.60 6.84
CA LEU A 529 -11.47 -14.11 7.74
C LEU A 529 -11.44 -12.57 7.78
N ASP A 530 -11.49 -11.92 6.60
CA ASP A 530 -11.55 -10.46 6.48
C ASP A 530 -12.79 -9.90 7.20
N ALA A 531 -13.96 -10.50 6.97
CA ALA A 531 -15.20 -10.08 7.61
C ALA A 531 -15.15 -10.29 9.13
N GLY A 532 -14.70 -11.46 9.61
CA GLY A 532 -14.67 -11.76 11.05
C GLY A 532 -13.81 -10.77 11.82
N VAL A 533 -12.62 -10.43 11.29
CA VAL A 533 -11.75 -9.40 11.87
C VAL A 533 -12.43 -8.03 11.87
N ALA A 534 -13.00 -7.59 10.75
CA ALA A 534 -13.61 -6.26 10.63
C ALA A 534 -14.79 -6.07 11.61
N PHE A 535 -15.71 -7.04 11.70
CA PHE A 535 -16.86 -6.95 12.61
C PHE A 535 -16.42 -6.98 14.08
N MET A 536 -15.44 -7.82 14.44
CA MET A 536 -14.96 -7.88 15.81
C MET A 536 -14.18 -6.61 16.20
N ALA A 537 -13.39 -6.03 15.30
CA ALA A 537 -12.69 -4.76 15.53
C ALA A 537 -13.67 -3.62 15.86
N VAL A 538 -14.76 -3.50 15.08
CA VAL A 538 -15.82 -2.51 15.33
C VAL A 538 -16.49 -2.75 16.68
N LEU A 539 -16.80 -4.02 17.01
CA LEU A 539 -17.41 -4.35 18.29
C LEU A 539 -16.50 -3.99 19.46
N LEU A 540 -15.21 -4.37 19.42
CA LEU A 540 -14.22 -4.04 20.44
C LEU A 540 -14.07 -2.53 20.62
N TYR A 541 -14.08 -1.78 19.52
CA TYR A 541 -14.03 -0.33 19.58
C TYR A 541 -15.21 0.27 20.37
N PHE A 542 -16.46 -0.03 19.96
CA PHE A 542 -17.65 0.55 20.59
C PHE A 542 -17.93 0.05 22.00
N THR A 543 -17.46 -1.15 22.36
CA THR A 543 -17.74 -1.75 23.67
C THR A 543 -16.67 -1.49 24.71
N LEU A 544 -15.39 -1.46 24.31
CA LEU A 544 -14.25 -1.45 25.22
C LEU A 544 -13.30 -0.26 24.95
N GLN A 545 -12.74 -0.16 23.74
CA GLN A 545 -11.66 0.81 23.47
C GLN A 545 -12.14 2.27 23.53
N SER A 546 -13.40 2.55 23.17
CA SER A 546 -14.02 3.88 23.31
C SER A 546 -14.28 4.30 24.77
N LYS A 547 -14.14 3.38 25.72
CA LYS A 547 -14.23 3.63 27.17
C LYS A 547 -12.86 3.51 27.86
N ASP A 548 -11.78 3.56 27.09
CA ASP A 548 -10.40 3.40 27.54
C ASP A 548 -10.10 2.06 28.25
N ILE A 549 -10.85 1.00 27.89
CA ILE A 549 -10.62 -0.36 28.37
C ILE A 549 -9.82 -1.12 27.31
N PHE A 550 -8.49 -1.17 27.48
CA PHE A 550 -7.57 -1.72 26.47
C PHE A 550 -7.18 -3.20 26.67
N GLY A 551 -7.45 -3.78 27.84
CA GLY A 551 -7.16 -5.18 28.12
C GLY A 551 -6.63 -5.40 29.55
N PRO A 552 -6.41 -6.67 29.94
CA PRO A 552 -5.77 -6.99 31.21
C PRO A 552 -4.30 -6.54 31.20
N THR A 553 -3.78 -6.03 32.32
CA THR A 553 -2.36 -5.65 32.45
C THR A 553 -1.50 -6.88 32.66
N TRP A 554 -0.79 -7.34 31.63
CA TRP A 554 0.19 -8.44 31.69
C TRP A 554 1.17 -8.34 30.51
N TRP A 555 2.17 -9.21 30.45
CA TRP A 555 3.24 -9.13 29.43
C TRP A 555 2.70 -9.09 27.99
N GLY A 556 1.59 -9.77 27.72
CA GLY A 556 1.01 -9.84 26.39
C GLY A 556 0.19 -8.63 25.94
N LEU A 557 -0.04 -7.64 26.82
CA LEU A 557 -0.76 -6.42 26.48
C LEU A 557 0.12 -5.44 25.70
N GLU A 558 1.44 -5.46 25.94
CA GLU A 558 2.38 -4.64 25.20
C GLU A 558 2.26 -4.98 23.71
N SER A 559 1.76 -4.05 22.90
CA SER A 559 1.66 -4.19 21.44
C SER A 559 3.05 -4.04 20.79
N ASP A 560 4.02 -4.76 21.32
CA ASP A 560 5.42 -4.77 20.92
C ASP A 560 5.90 -6.22 20.73
N ASP A 561 7.04 -6.39 20.10
CA ASP A 561 7.64 -7.70 19.82
C ASP A 561 8.65 -8.14 20.89
N HIS A 562 8.65 -7.46 22.04
CA HIS A 562 9.58 -7.61 23.15
C HIS A 562 11.06 -7.51 22.76
N CYS A 563 11.35 -6.68 21.74
CA CYS A 563 12.70 -6.34 21.30
C CYS A 563 13.03 -4.85 21.59
N PRO A 564 13.15 -4.41 22.86
CA PRO A 564 13.30 -2.99 23.19
C PRO A 564 14.58 -2.36 22.64
N LEU A 565 15.63 -3.15 22.41
CA LEU A 565 16.93 -2.71 21.90
C LEU A 565 17.00 -2.66 20.37
N ALA A 566 16.01 -3.18 19.65
CA ALA A 566 16.03 -3.20 18.18
C ALA A 566 16.05 -1.78 17.57
N LYS A 567 15.44 -0.81 18.27
CA LYS A 567 15.45 0.61 17.88
C LYS A 567 16.77 1.32 18.18
N CYS A 568 17.70 0.69 18.87
CA CYS A 568 18.90 1.38 19.35
C CYS A 568 19.91 1.61 18.21
N PRO A 569 20.49 2.82 18.13
CA PRO A 569 21.60 3.08 17.22
C PRO A 569 22.85 2.32 17.69
N THR A 570 23.77 2.10 16.76
CA THR A 570 25.02 1.35 16.99
C THR A 570 26.28 2.20 16.82
N ALA A 571 26.13 3.51 16.58
CA ALA A 571 27.26 4.43 16.51
C ALA A 571 27.77 4.81 17.91
N PRO A 572 29.11 4.87 18.12
CA PRO A 572 29.68 5.29 19.39
C PRO A 572 29.27 6.72 19.78
N GLY A 573 29.01 6.94 21.07
CA GLY A 573 28.71 8.27 21.63
C GLY A 573 27.28 8.81 21.37
N ILE A 574 26.42 8.09 20.66
CA ILE A 574 25.01 8.49 20.47
C ILE A 574 24.19 8.04 21.68
N GLN A 575 23.55 9.00 22.35
CA GLN A 575 22.70 8.75 23.51
C GLN A 575 21.22 8.82 23.13
N VAL A 576 20.53 7.68 23.17
CA VAL A 576 19.07 7.61 22.96
C VAL A 576 18.42 7.04 24.21
N LYS A 577 17.31 7.64 24.65
CA LYS A 577 16.58 7.20 25.85
C LYS A 577 16.21 5.72 25.74
N GLY A 578 16.62 4.92 26.73
CA GLY A 578 16.35 3.48 26.78
C GLY A 578 17.34 2.60 26.01
N CYS A 579 18.41 3.17 25.47
CA CYS A 579 19.46 2.42 24.76
C CYS A 579 20.79 2.49 25.52
N PRO A 580 21.59 1.39 25.52
CA PRO A 580 22.94 1.43 26.07
C PRO A 580 23.84 2.29 25.18
N VAL A 581 24.68 3.11 25.81
CA VAL A 581 25.67 3.92 25.09
C VAL A 581 26.84 3.01 24.71
N ILE A 582 27.15 2.95 23.42
CA ILE A 582 28.31 2.22 22.91
C ILE A 582 29.53 3.13 23.05
N SER A 583 30.53 2.65 23.78
CA SER A 583 31.83 3.30 24.02
C SER A 583 32.75 3.18 22.81
#